data_AF-A0A955ZAP1-F1
#
_entry.id   AF-A0A955ZAP1-F1
#
_cell.length_a   1.000
_cell.length_b   1.000
_cell.length_c   1.000
_cell.angle_alpha   90.00
_cell.angle_beta   90.00
_cell.angle_gamma   90.00
#
_symmetry.space_group_name_H-M   'P 1'
#
loop_
_entity.id
_entity.type
_entity.pdbx_description
1 polymer ?
#
loop_
_entity_poly.entity_id
_entity_poly.type
_entity_poly.pdbx_seq_one_letter_code
_entity_poly.pdbx_strand_id
1 'polypeptide(L)'
;MWFEDLTPYAYLQAAASSAPALNVGWLENGHPFSSGGLPPDAVERLAHLVEFGATNATRGMHFCDLCAVTDDDASRAWGHAEIRVVGADGTRYAAPTLIHHYVSVHNYQPPRPFVDALMRVADLRWEVARERDLCLGCRSQMARARTDKGVRVVDGRREPVVAVWFDCESCGTSYSRMFADE
;
A
#
# COMPACT_ATOMS: atom_id res chain seq x y z
N MET A 1 -12.08 -8.26 7.19
CA MET A 1 -12.62 -8.18 5.83
C MET A 1 -11.77 -9.08 4.95
N TRP A 2 -12.40 -10.08 4.36
CA TRP A 2 -11.76 -11.07 3.51
C TRP A 2 -12.11 -10.89 2.04
N PHE A 3 -11.12 -11.06 1.17
CA PHE A 3 -11.33 -11.26 -0.27
C PHE A 3 -10.38 -12.34 -0.76
N GLU A 4 -10.91 -13.28 -1.54
CA GLU A 4 -10.08 -14.30 -2.18
C GLU A 4 -9.06 -13.66 -3.12
N ASP A 5 -7.83 -14.17 -3.09
CA ASP A 5 -6.76 -13.68 -3.96
C ASP A 5 -7.14 -13.80 -5.43
N LEU A 6 -6.70 -12.82 -6.23
CA LEU A 6 -6.94 -12.72 -7.67
C LEU A 6 -8.41 -12.53 -8.07
N THR A 7 -9.31 -12.28 -7.12
CA THR A 7 -10.67 -11.82 -7.43
C THR A 7 -10.73 -10.32 -7.67
N PRO A 8 -11.74 -9.80 -8.41
CA PRO A 8 -11.88 -8.37 -8.64
C PRO A 8 -11.99 -7.56 -7.33
N TYR A 9 -11.16 -6.53 -7.21
CA TYR A 9 -11.13 -5.62 -6.07
C TYR A 9 -12.37 -4.75 -6.03
N ALA A 10 -13.20 -4.88 -4.98
CA ALA A 10 -14.48 -4.18 -4.85
C ALA A 10 -14.54 -3.18 -3.68
N TYR A 11 -13.53 -3.13 -2.80
CA TYR A 11 -13.62 -2.40 -1.53
C TYR A 11 -13.75 -0.88 -1.70
N LEU A 12 -12.92 -0.27 -2.55
CA LEU A 12 -12.97 1.18 -2.86
C LEU A 12 -13.24 1.45 -4.35
N GLN A 13 -13.99 0.57 -5.01
CA GLN A 13 -14.21 0.61 -6.46
C GLN A 13 -14.82 1.95 -6.95
N ALA A 14 -15.62 2.63 -6.11
CA ALA A 14 -16.20 3.94 -6.41
C ALA A 14 -15.18 5.10 -6.49
N ALA A 15 -13.97 4.93 -5.97
CA ALA A 15 -12.91 5.93 -5.98
C ALA A 15 -11.86 5.72 -7.10
N ALA A 16 -11.93 4.60 -7.84
CA ALA A 16 -10.92 4.24 -8.82
C ALA A 16 -11.25 4.79 -10.22
N SER A 17 -10.47 5.77 -10.69
CA SER A 17 -10.50 6.29 -12.08
C SER A 17 -9.75 5.40 -13.10
N SER A 18 -9.27 4.22 -12.68
CA SER A 18 -8.52 3.27 -13.49
C SER A 18 -9.21 1.89 -13.52
N ALA A 19 -8.92 1.07 -14.53
CA ALA A 19 -9.57 -0.24 -14.68
C ALA A 19 -9.32 -1.17 -13.46
N PRO A 20 -10.18 -2.16 -13.22
CA PRO A 20 -10.23 -2.88 -11.95
C PRO A 20 -8.90 -3.56 -11.59
N ALA A 21 -8.58 -3.54 -10.29
CA ALA A 21 -7.46 -4.29 -9.73
C ALA A 21 -7.94 -5.65 -9.20
N LEU A 22 -7.00 -6.55 -8.92
CA LEU A 22 -7.24 -7.82 -8.26
C LEU A 22 -6.85 -7.75 -6.78
N ASN A 23 -7.64 -8.40 -5.92
CA ASN A 23 -7.36 -8.54 -4.50
C ASN A 23 -6.13 -9.42 -4.27
N VAL A 24 -5.26 -9.01 -3.34
CA VAL A 24 -4.16 -9.83 -2.82
C VAL A 24 -4.01 -9.60 -1.33
N GLY A 25 -3.99 -10.65 -0.52
CA GLY A 25 -3.62 -10.58 0.90
C GLY A 25 -4.69 -9.97 1.81
N TRP A 26 -5.95 -10.00 1.41
CA TRP A 26 -7.09 -9.65 2.26
C TRP A 26 -7.52 -10.85 3.09
N LEU A 27 -6.70 -11.17 4.10
CA LEU A 27 -6.86 -12.37 4.93
C LEU A 27 -7.77 -12.14 6.13
N GLU A 28 -8.40 -13.21 6.58
CA GLU A 28 -9.25 -13.25 7.78
C GLU A 28 -9.20 -14.65 8.38
N ASN A 29 -9.34 -14.77 9.69
CA ASN A 29 -9.39 -16.04 10.38
C ASN A 29 -10.57 -16.89 9.88
N GLY A 30 -10.38 -18.21 9.78
CA GLY A 30 -11.37 -19.14 9.23
C GLY A 30 -11.37 -19.26 7.71
N HIS A 31 -10.60 -18.44 6.99
CA HIS A 31 -10.40 -18.59 5.55
C HIS A 31 -9.00 -19.15 5.25
N PRO A 32 -8.89 -20.20 4.40
CA PRO A 32 -7.60 -20.74 4.03
C PRO A 32 -6.81 -19.76 3.15
N PHE A 33 -5.49 -19.78 3.28
CA PHE A 33 -4.55 -19.05 2.42
C PHE A 33 -3.33 -19.93 2.13
N SER A 34 -2.64 -19.61 1.03
CA SER A 34 -1.39 -20.31 0.68
C SER A 34 -0.27 -19.88 1.62
N SER A 35 0.52 -20.85 2.09
CA SER A 35 1.66 -20.61 2.97
C SER A 35 2.95 -21.15 2.36
N GLY A 36 4.05 -20.41 2.49
CA GLY A 36 5.31 -20.73 1.84
C GLY A 36 6.34 -19.61 1.85
N GLY A 37 5.94 -18.41 2.28
CA GLY A 37 6.81 -17.25 2.41
C GLY A 37 7.24 -16.65 1.06
N LEU A 38 8.06 -15.62 1.15
CA LEU A 38 8.67 -14.93 0.00
C LEU A 38 10.20 -14.90 0.13
N PRO A 39 10.92 -14.79 -1.00
CA PRO A 39 12.34 -14.42 -0.99
C PRO A 39 12.61 -13.14 -0.17
N PRO A 40 13.75 -13.01 0.53
CA PRO A 40 14.02 -11.87 1.43
C PRO A 40 13.94 -10.50 0.75
N ASP A 41 14.40 -10.39 -0.50
CA ASP A 41 14.33 -9.19 -1.31
C ASP A 41 12.88 -8.78 -1.64
N ALA A 42 12.00 -9.75 -1.86
CA ALA A 42 10.57 -9.50 -2.05
C ALA A 42 9.88 -9.05 -0.74
N VAL A 43 10.28 -9.60 0.41
CA VAL A 43 9.78 -9.15 1.72
C VAL A 43 10.21 -7.70 2.00
N GLU A 44 11.50 -7.38 1.78
CA GLU A 44 12.03 -6.03 1.91
C GLU A 44 11.31 -5.05 0.97
N ARG A 45 11.11 -5.45 -0.29
CA ARG A 45 10.40 -4.65 -1.26
C ARG A 45 8.96 -4.38 -0.83
N LEU A 46 8.28 -5.38 -0.28
CA LEU A 46 6.92 -5.24 0.22
C LEU A 46 6.87 -4.26 1.41
N ALA A 47 7.81 -4.37 2.35
CA ALA A 47 7.93 -3.45 3.48
C ALA A 47 8.10 -2.00 3.01
N HIS A 48 9.01 -1.76 2.06
CA HIS A 48 9.24 -0.43 1.48
C HIS A 48 8.00 0.12 0.78
N LEU A 49 7.27 -0.71 0.05
CA LEU A 49 6.05 -0.29 -0.64
C LEU A 49 4.91 0.02 0.34
N VAL A 50 4.79 -0.75 1.43
CA VAL A 50 3.83 -0.48 2.50
C VAL A 50 4.13 0.84 3.20
N GLU A 51 5.40 1.11 3.50
CA GLU A 51 5.81 2.33 4.20
C GLU A 51 5.64 3.59 3.32
N PHE A 52 6.14 3.56 2.09
CA PHE A 52 6.29 4.76 1.26
C PHE A 52 5.30 4.86 0.10
N GLY A 53 4.58 3.78 -0.21
CA GLY A 53 3.65 3.70 -1.34
C GLY A 53 2.21 3.37 -0.95
N ALA A 54 1.88 3.40 0.34
CA ALA A 54 0.52 3.27 0.82
C ALA A 54 -0.39 4.37 0.23
N THR A 55 -1.62 3.99 -0.08
CA THR A 55 -2.64 4.85 -0.67
C THR A 55 -4.01 4.49 -0.12
N ASN A 56 -5.02 5.32 -0.43
CA ASN A 56 -6.41 5.11 -0.03
C ASN A 56 -6.58 4.81 1.47
N ALA A 57 -5.84 5.56 2.30
CA ALA A 57 -5.97 5.52 3.75
C ALA A 57 -7.43 5.83 4.17
N THR A 58 -7.97 4.98 5.02
CA THR A 58 -9.32 5.10 5.59
C THR A 58 -9.25 5.52 7.05
N ARG A 59 -10.40 5.92 7.62
CA ARG A 59 -10.52 6.17 9.07
C ARG A 59 -10.68 4.89 9.90
N GLY A 60 -10.85 3.75 9.25
CA GLY A 60 -10.98 2.44 9.90
C GLY A 60 -9.61 1.81 10.14
N MET A 61 -9.54 0.96 11.16
CA MET A 61 -8.37 0.11 11.42
C MET A 61 -8.78 -1.35 11.19
N HIS A 62 -8.06 -2.03 10.30
CA HIS A 62 -8.14 -3.48 10.14
C HIS A 62 -7.07 -4.08 11.03
N PHE A 63 -7.46 -4.86 12.03
CA PHE A 63 -6.54 -5.59 12.90
C PHE A 63 -6.29 -6.99 12.36
N CYS A 64 -5.08 -7.51 12.54
CA CYS A 64 -4.81 -8.92 12.31
C CYS A 64 -5.59 -9.76 13.33
N ASP A 65 -6.37 -10.72 12.83
CA ASP A 65 -7.13 -11.70 13.59
C ASP A 65 -6.55 -13.12 13.49
N LEU A 66 -5.45 -13.28 12.73
CA LEU A 66 -4.66 -14.51 12.64
C LEU A 66 -3.64 -14.63 13.80
N CYS A 67 -3.25 -13.50 14.39
CA CYS A 67 -2.42 -13.49 15.60
C CYS A 67 -3.20 -14.09 16.77
N ALA A 68 -2.47 -14.76 17.67
CA ALA A 68 -3.05 -15.15 18.96
C ALA A 68 -3.55 -13.89 19.70
N VAL A 69 -4.75 -13.98 20.26
CA VAL A 69 -5.30 -12.91 21.10
C VAL A 69 -4.47 -12.84 22.38
N THR A 70 -3.79 -11.72 22.60
CA THR A 70 -3.12 -11.39 23.85
C THR A 70 -3.97 -10.34 24.60
N ASP A 71 -3.76 -10.19 25.91
CA ASP A 71 -4.46 -9.19 26.72
C ASP A 71 -4.09 -7.72 26.36
N ASP A 72 -3.14 -7.52 25.43
CA ASP A 72 -2.67 -6.22 24.96
C ASP A 72 -3.03 -5.98 23.49
N ASP A 73 -4.22 -5.44 23.26
CA ASP A 73 -4.69 -5.04 21.92
C ASP A 73 -3.77 -4.01 21.26
N ALA A 74 -2.98 -3.23 22.02
CA ALA A 74 -2.05 -2.25 21.45
C ALA A 74 -0.87 -2.90 20.70
N SER A 75 -0.60 -4.19 20.97
CA SER A 75 0.45 -4.98 20.31
C SER A 75 -0.01 -5.61 18.99
N ARG A 76 -1.31 -5.58 18.68
CA ARG A 76 -1.84 -6.22 17.48
C ARG A 76 -1.45 -5.45 16.23
N ALA A 77 -0.90 -6.15 15.24
CA ALA A 77 -0.65 -5.55 13.93
C ALA A 77 -1.96 -5.07 13.31
N TRP A 78 -1.93 -3.87 12.73
CA TRP A 78 -3.08 -3.27 12.06
C TRP A 78 -2.66 -2.49 10.81
N GLY A 79 -3.63 -2.26 9.93
CA GLY A 79 -3.49 -1.45 8.73
C GLY A 79 -4.75 -0.65 8.47
N HIS A 80 -4.61 0.46 7.75
CA HIS A 80 -5.74 1.36 7.44
C HIS A 80 -5.73 1.82 5.98
N ALA A 81 -4.78 1.34 5.19
CA ALA A 81 -4.51 1.74 3.82
C ALA A 81 -4.19 0.50 2.98
N GLU A 82 -3.85 0.72 1.72
CA GLU A 82 -3.51 -0.34 0.76
C GLU A 82 -2.32 0.07 -0.10
N ILE A 83 -1.74 -0.90 -0.79
CA ILE A 83 -0.69 -0.71 -1.80
C ILE A 83 -1.20 -1.15 -3.17
N ARG A 84 -0.59 -0.59 -4.23
CA ARG A 84 -0.88 -0.96 -5.62
C ARG A 84 0.39 -1.40 -6.33
N VAL A 85 0.32 -2.46 -7.12
CA VAL A 85 1.40 -2.88 -8.03
C VAL A 85 0.83 -3.24 -9.41
N VAL A 86 1.68 -3.18 -10.44
CA VAL A 86 1.27 -3.43 -11.84
C VAL A 86 2.19 -4.46 -12.50
N GLY A 87 1.56 -5.51 -13.02
CA GLY A 87 2.20 -6.59 -13.79
C GLY A 87 2.73 -6.14 -15.15
N ALA A 88 3.49 -7.03 -15.80
CA ALA A 88 4.05 -6.79 -17.13
C ALA A 88 3.00 -6.60 -18.22
N ASP A 89 1.89 -7.28 -18.05
CA ASP A 89 0.69 -7.29 -18.88
C ASP A 89 -0.27 -6.12 -18.55
N GLY A 90 0.07 -5.27 -17.59
CA GLY A 90 -0.79 -4.18 -17.12
C GLY A 90 -1.81 -4.62 -16.07
N THR A 91 -1.80 -5.89 -15.62
CA THR A 91 -2.69 -6.36 -14.55
C THR A 91 -2.39 -5.59 -13.26
N ARG A 92 -3.43 -5.03 -12.64
CA ARG A 92 -3.32 -4.26 -11.40
C ARG A 92 -3.64 -5.14 -10.20
N TYR A 93 -2.92 -4.93 -9.11
CA TYR A 93 -3.20 -5.60 -7.84
C TYR A 93 -3.37 -4.58 -6.73
N ALA A 94 -4.23 -4.90 -5.77
CA ALA A 94 -4.46 -4.17 -4.54
C ALA A 94 -4.30 -5.10 -3.34
N ALA A 95 -3.49 -4.65 -2.38
CA ALA A 95 -3.28 -5.38 -1.13
C ALA A 95 -3.39 -4.44 0.07
N PRO A 96 -3.92 -4.89 1.22
CA PRO A 96 -3.92 -4.08 2.43
C PRO A 96 -2.48 -3.85 2.88
N THR A 97 -2.19 -2.76 3.60
CA THR A 97 -0.84 -2.55 4.16
C THR A 97 -0.41 -3.67 5.13
N LEU A 98 -1.37 -4.42 5.68
CA LEU A 98 -1.12 -5.62 6.47
C LEU A 98 -0.49 -6.79 5.71
N ILE A 99 -0.45 -6.78 4.38
CA ILE A 99 0.16 -7.86 3.59
C ILE A 99 1.61 -8.14 4.00
N HIS A 100 2.40 -7.11 4.36
CA HIS A 100 3.75 -7.32 4.85
C HIS A 100 3.76 -8.11 6.17
N HIS A 101 2.85 -7.80 7.09
CA HIS A 101 2.69 -8.57 8.33
C HIS A 101 2.25 -10.00 8.05
N TYR A 102 1.29 -10.22 7.14
CA TYR A 102 0.84 -11.56 6.77
C TYR A 102 1.97 -12.42 6.19
N VAL A 103 2.80 -11.86 5.31
CA VAL A 103 3.97 -12.56 4.77
C VAL A 103 4.99 -12.86 5.88
N SER A 104 5.35 -11.85 6.67
CA SER A 104 6.47 -11.95 7.63
C SER A 104 6.13 -12.73 8.90
N VAL A 105 4.87 -12.75 9.33
CA VAL A 105 4.43 -13.38 10.60
C VAL A 105 3.59 -14.63 10.35
N HIS A 106 2.71 -14.61 9.35
CA HIS A 106 1.80 -15.72 9.07
C HIS A 106 2.27 -16.61 7.92
N ASN A 107 3.46 -16.37 7.39
CA ASN A 107 4.06 -17.12 6.28
C ASN A 107 3.17 -17.17 5.03
N TYR A 108 2.26 -16.20 4.89
CA TYR A 108 1.40 -16.07 3.73
C TYR A 108 2.25 -15.98 2.47
N GLN A 109 1.86 -16.74 1.46
CA GLN A 109 2.47 -16.76 0.14
C GLN A 109 1.53 -16.08 -0.87
N PRO A 110 1.79 -14.80 -1.21
CA PRO A 110 1.04 -14.11 -2.25
C PRO A 110 1.10 -14.83 -3.59
N PRO A 111 0.07 -14.68 -4.45
CA PRO A 111 0.07 -15.27 -5.79
C PRO A 111 1.28 -14.85 -6.60
N ARG A 112 1.85 -15.80 -7.35
CA ARG A 112 3.06 -15.57 -8.15
C ARG A 112 2.99 -14.33 -9.07
N PRO A 113 1.87 -14.06 -9.80
CA PRO A 113 1.76 -12.88 -10.64
C PRO A 113 1.91 -11.55 -9.86
N PHE A 114 1.42 -11.49 -8.62
CA PHE A 114 1.61 -10.33 -7.75
C PHE A 114 3.07 -10.17 -7.35
N VAL A 115 3.75 -11.25 -6.98
CA VAL A 115 5.17 -11.23 -6.61
C VAL A 115 6.03 -10.79 -7.79
N ASP A 116 5.77 -11.32 -8.99
CA ASP A 116 6.46 -10.89 -10.21
C ASP A 116 6.21 -9.39 -10.49
N ALA A 117 4.98 -8.89 -10.27
CA ALA A 117 4.66 -7.46 -10.38
C ALA A 117 5.41 -6.60 -9.37
N LEU A 118 5.48 -7.03 -8.11
CA LEU A 118 6.22 -6.38 -7.03
C LEU A 118 7.71 -6.27 -7.36
N MET A 119 8.28 -7.36 -7.89
CA MET A 119 9.72 -7.44 -8.17
C MET A 119 10.16 -6.67 -9.41
N ARG A 120 9.26 -6.39 -10.37
CA ARG A 120 9.56 -5.53 -11.54
C ARG A 120 10.04 -4.13 -11.18
N VAL A 121 9.69 -3.65 -9.99
CA VAL A 121 10.04 -2.31 -9.51
C VAL A 121 11.02 -2.36 -8.33
N ALA A 122 11.56 -3.53 -7.98
CA ALA A 122 12.37 -3.72 -6.77
C ALA A 122 13.61 -2.83 -6.69
N ASP A 123 14.24 -2.52 -7.83
CA ASP A 123 15.41 -1.64 -7.94
C ASP A 123 15.09 -0.14 -7.74
N LEU A 124 13.81 0.23 -7.77
CA LEU A 124 13.41 1.63 -7.58
C LEU A 124 13.38 2.00 -6.10
N ARG A 125 14.43 2.68 -5.64
CA ARG A 125 14.52 3.24 -4.28
C ARG A 125 13.54 4.40 -4.07
N TRP A 126 13.07 4.56 -2.84
CA TRP A 126 12.06 5.58 -2.50
C TRP A 126 12.58 7.01 -2.74
N GLU A 127 13.86 7.29 -2.46
CA GLU A 127 14.44 8.63 -2.64
C GLU A 127 14.40 9.03 -4.11
N VAL A 128 14.79 8.10 -4.99
CA VAL A 128 14.79 8.29 -6.44
C VAL A 128 13.36 8.44 -6.96
N ALA A 129 12.44 7.59 -6.47
CA ALA A 129 11.03 7.67 -6.82
C ALA A 129 10.44 9.03 -6.42
N ARG A 130 10.77 9.52 -5.22
CA ARG A 130 10.33 10.82 -4.73
C ARG A 130 10.89 11.96 -5.57
N GLU A 131 12.21 12.01 -5.76
CA GLU A 131 12.88 13.11 -6.46
C GLU A 131 12.39 13.25 -7.90
N ARG A 132 12.10 12.11 -8.56
CA ARG A 132 11.71 12.05 -9.96
C ARG A 132 10.20 11.94 -10.17
N ASP A 133 9.41 12.03 -9.10
CA ASP A 133 7.95 11.85 -9.13
C ASP A 133 7.52 10.55 -9.84
N LEU A 134 8.17 9.43 -9.50
CA LEU A 134 7.82 8.09 -10.00
C LEU A 134 6.97 7.34 -8.97
N CYS A 135 5.99 6.59 -9.45
CA CYS A 135 5.16 5.73 -8.60
C CYS A 135 5.98 4.53 -8.10
N LEU A 136 6.03 4.33 -6.78
CA LEU A 136 6.76 3.21 -6.19
C LEU A 136 6.15 1.85 -6.56
N GLY A 137 4.85 1.79 -6.84
CA GLY A 137 4.14 0.56 -7.18
C GLY A 137 4.30 0.10 -8.64
N CYS A 138 4.59 1.02 -9.57
CA CYS A 138 4.60 0.69 -11.01
C CYS A 138 5.62 1.46 -11.86
N ARG A 139 6.44 2.32 -11.25
CA ARG A 139 7.45 3.18 -11.90
C ARG A 139 6.90 4.23 -12.87
N SER A 140 5.60 4.27 -13.14
CA SER A 140 4.99 5.33 -13.96
C SER A 140 5.22 6.71 -13.37
N GLN A 141 5.33 7.72 -14.23
CA GLN A 141 5.37 9.12 -13.81
C GLN A 141 4.07 9.47 -13.06
N MET A 142 4.21 10.17 -11.96
CA MET A 142 3.08 10.70 -11.19
C MET A 142 2.77 12.13 -11.64
N ALA A 143 1.48 12.42 -11.77
CA ALA A 143 0.98 13.75 -12.06
C ALA A 143 0.75 14.52 -10.76
N ARG A 144 1.10 15.81 -10.72
CA ARG A 144 0.67 16.71 -9.65
C ARG A 144 -0.82 16.97 -9.82
N ALA A 145 -1.61 16.58 -8.84
CA ALA A 145 -3.08 16.59 -8.95
C ALA A 145 -3.70 17.85 -8.34
N ARG A 146 -3.32 18.20 -7.10
CA ARG A 146 -3.82 19.39 -6.41
C ARG A 146 -2.89 19.83 -5.29
N THR A 147 -3.15 21.01 -4.74
CA THR A 147 -2.46 21.54 -3.56
C THR A 147 -3.47 21.97 -2.51
N ASP A 148 -3.30 21.48 -1.28
CA ASP A 148 -4.15 21.83 -0.14
C ASP A 148 -3.31 22.62 0.88
N LYS A 149 -3.82 23.77 1.34
CA LYS A 149 -3.21 24.49 2.47
C LYS A 149 -3.57 23.80 3.78
N GLY A 150 -2.62 23.69 4.69
CA GLY A 150 -2.79 23.07 5.98
C GLY A 150 -1.93 23.73 7.06
N VAL A 151 -1.99 23.15 8.24
CA VAL A 151 -1.16 23.54 9.38
C VAL A 151 -0.61 22.28 10.01
N ARG A 152 0.70 22.21 10.20
CA ARG A 152 1.33 21.20 11.06
C ARG A 152 1.59 21.78 12.44
N VAL A 153 1.56 20.93 13.46
CA VAL A 153 1.93 21.33 14.83
C VAL A 153 3.27 20.68 15.17
N VAL A 154 4.30 21.50 15.37
CA VAL A 154 5.65 21.07 15.76
C VAL A 154 5.98 21.73 17.10
N ASP A 155 6.23 20.94 18.14
CA ASP A 155 6.51 21.43 19.50
C ASP A 155 5.48 22.47 20.00
N GLY A 156 4.21 22.22 19.71
CA GLY A 156 3.09 23.12 20.05
C GLY A 156 2.96 24.37 19.18
N ARG A 157 3.87 24.61 18.23
CA ARG A 157 3.80 25.71 17.27
C ARG A 157 3.05 25.30 16.02
N ARG A 158 2.14 26.16 15.57
CA ARG A 158 1.37 25.98 14.34
C ARG A 158 2.16 26.55 13.18
N GLU A 159 2.58 25.70 12.26
CA GLU A 159 3.34 26.08 11.07
C GLU A 159 2.48 25.86 9.82
N PRO A 160 2.30 26.88 8.97
CA PRO A 160 1.65 26.75 7.67
C PRO A 160 2.37 25.71 6.79
N VAL A 161 1.60 24.86 6.13
CA VAL A 161 2.12 23.88 5.17
C VAL A 161 1.27 23.84 3.92
N VAL A 162 1.89 23.46 2.81
CA VAL A 162 1.22 23.10 1.56
C VAL A 162 1.39 21.61 1.33
N ALA A 163 0.27 20.89 1.24
CA ALA A 163 0.24 19.49 0.83
C ALA A 163 0.05 19.42 -0.70
N VAL A 164 1.06 18.95 -1.42
CA VAL A 164 0.97 18.69 -2.87
C VAL A 164 0.61 17.22 -3.07
N TRP A 165 -0.47 16.97 -3.79
CA TRP A 165 -0.95 15.63 -4.12
C TRP A 165 -0.39 15.15 -5.45
N PHE A 166 -0.04 13.86 -5.48
CA PHE A 166 0.50 13.17 -6.63
C PHE A 166 -0.35 11.95 -6.93
N ASP A 167 -0.82 11.83 -8.17
CA ASP A 167 -1.65 10.73 -8.63
C ASP A 167 -0.94 9.94 -9.72
N CYS A 168 -1.04 8.62 -9.67
CA CYS A 168 -0.54 7.72 -10.68
C CYS A 168 -1.70 7.20 -11.54
N GLU A 169 -1.79 7.63 -12.79
CA GLU A 169 -2.83 7.18 -13.72
C GLU A 169 -2.74 5.68 -14.07
N SER A 170 -1.55 5.09 -13.93
CA SER A 170 -1.30 3.69 -14.24
C SER A 170 -1.92 2.75 -13.21
N CYS A 171 -1.70 2.99 -11.92
CA CYS A 171 -2.12 2.09 -10.84
C CYS A 171 -3.16 2.67 -9.88
N GLY A 172 -3.48 3.96 -10.00
CA GLY A 172 -4.41 4.66 -9.10
C GLY A 172 -3.81 5.05 -7.74
N THR A 173 -2.51 4.82 -7.50
CA THR A 173 -1.85 5.29 -6.28
C THR A 173 -1.90 6.81 -6.21
N SER A 174 -2.41 7.33 -5.10
CA SER A 174 -2.38 8.73 -4.73
C SER A 174 -1.73 8.92 -3.36
N TYR A 175 -0.86 9.91 -3.22
CA TYR A 175 -0.34 10.36 -1.94
C TYR A 175 -0.01 11.85 -1.97
N SER A 176 0.18 12.45 -0.79
CA SER A 176 0.59 13.84 -0.67
C SER A 176 1.98 14.00 -0.05
N ARG A 177 2.64 15.11 -0.37
CA ARG A 177 3.88 15.55 0.26
C ARG A 177 3.66 16.93 0.86
N MET A 178 4.04 17.11 2.12
CA MET A 178 3.93 18.40 2.80
C MET A 178 5.22 19.22 2.64
N PHE A 179 5.05 20.50 2.36
CA PHE A 179 6.10 21.51 2.24
C PHE A 179 5.77 22.68 3.17
N ALA A 180 6.76 23.47 3.59
CA ALA A 180 6.49 24.74 4.26
C ALA A 180 5.76 25.68 3.27
N ASP A 181 4.75 26.41 3.76
CA ASP A 181 4.16 27.53 3.02
C ASP A 181 5.07 28.75 3.28
N GLU A 182 5.97 29.05 2.33
CA GLU A 182 6.89 30.21 2.38
C GLU A 182 6.16 31.55 2.26
#